data_AF-A0A0F8SL76-F1
#
_entry.id   AF-A0A0F8SL76-F1
#
_cell.length_a   1.000
_cell.length_b   1.000
_cell.length_c   1.000
_cell.angle_alpha   90.00
_cell.angle_beta   90.00
_cell.angle_gamma   90.00
#
_symmetry.space_group_name_H-M   'P 1'
#
loop_
_entity.id
_entity.type
_entity.pdbx_description
1 polymer ?
#
loop_
_entity_poly.entity_id
_entity_poly.type
_entity_poly.pdbx_seq_one_letter_code
_entity_poly.pdbx_strand_id
1 'polypeptide(L)'
;MNFKEAIQRYKPINPQEKMDKEVVLDYIDQFYENILTRENKIAHMTSSGLILNKSLDKILMIHHKIYNTWAWTGGHADGMSDMLDVALKEAKEETGVCNIEP
;
A
#
# COMPACT_ATOMS: atom_id res chain seq x y z
N MET A 1 3.60 -7.80 -12.75
CA MET A 1 2.90 -6.65 -13.36
C MET A 1 3.63 -5.40 -12.90
N ASN A 2 3.89 -4.42 -13.76
CA ASN A 2 4.58 -3.19 -13.32
C ASN A 2 3.63 -2.38 -12.41
N PHE A 3 4.09 -1.88 -11.26
CA PHE A 3 3.25 -1.10 -10.31
C PHE A 3 2.52 0.06 -10.99
N LYS A 4 3.18 0.74 -11.94
CA LYS A 4 2.59 1.84 -12.71
C LYS A 4 1.42 1.34 -13.58
N GLU A 5 1.59 0.20 -14.25
CA GLU A 5 0.52 -0.39 -15.07
C GLU A 5 -0.70 -0.78 -14.22
N ALA A 6 -0.48 -1.26 -12.99
CA ALA A 6 -1.57 -1.57 -12.06
C ALA A 6 -2.37 -0.32 -11.72
N ILE A 7 -1.70 0.80 -11.41
CA ILE A 7 -2.34 2.09 -11.13
C ILE A 7 -3.06 2.62 -12.39
N GLN A 8 -2.46 2.51 -13.57
CA GLN A 8 -3.10 2.92 -14.82
C GLN A 8 -4.40 2.15 -15.09
N ARG A 9 -4.44 0.84 -14.79
CA ARG A 9 -5.64 0.00 -14.99
C ARG A 9 -6.69 0.13 -13.89
N TYR A 10 -6.30 0.62 -12.70
CA TYR A 10 -7.23 0.85 -11.59
C TYR A 10 -8.39 1.75 -12.04
N LYS A 11 -9.63 1.40 -11.68
CA LYS A 11 -10.83 2.16 -12.02
C LYS A 11 -11.33 2.86 -10.74
N PRO A 12 -11.13 4.18 -10.60
CA PRO A 12 -11.61 4.92 -9.45
C PRO A 12 -13.11 4.74 -9.23
N ILE A 13 -13.53 4.49 -7.99
CA ILE A 13 -14.93 4.29 -7.61
C ILE A 13 -15.58 5.57 -7.07
N ASN A 14 -14.79 6.61 -6.78
CA ASN A 14 -15.27 7.88 -6.25
C ASN A 14 -14.42 9.08 -6.74
N PRO A 15 -14.86 10.34 -6.51
CA PRO A 15 -14.12 11.53 -6.93
C PRO A 15 -12.74 11.69 -6.28
N GLN A 16 -12.56 11.22 -5.03
CA GLN A 16 -11.29 11.28 -4.33
C GLN A 16 -10.25 10.41 -5.05
N GLU A 17 -10.55 9.14 -5.27
CA GLU A 17 -9.65 8.21 -5.98
C GLU A 17 -9.35 8.63 -7.42
N LYS A 18 -10.29 9.33 -8.08
CA LYS A 18 -10.04 9.86 -9.42
C LYS A 18 -8.94 10.92 -9.39
N MET A 19 -9.02 11.84 -8.42
CA MET A 19 -8.00 12.87 -8.21
C MET A 19 -6.68 12.24 -7.76
N ASP A 20 -6.73 11.33 -6.78
CA ASP A 20 -5.54 10.65 -6.27
C ASP A 20 -4.81 9.88 -7.38
N LYS A 21 -5.55 9.16 -8.23
CA LYS A 21 -4.96 8.46 -9.37
C LYS A 21 -4.25 9.40 -10.34
N GLU A 22 -4.85 10.55 -10.65
CA GLU A 22 -4.25 11.56 -11.53
C GLU A 22 -2.93 12.07 -10.93
N VAL A 23 -2.97 12.53 -9.68
CA VAL A 23 -1.79 13.01 -8.95
C VAL A 23 -0.69 11.95 -8.85
N VAL A 24 -1.05 10.70 -8.51
CA VAL A 24 -0.09 9.61 -8.37
C VAL A 24 0.58 9.29 -9.71
N LEU A 25 -0.16 9.25 -10.82
CA LEU A 25 0.42 8.98 -12.13
C LEU A 25 1.35 10.10 -12.60
N ASP A 26 0.93 11.36 -12.43
CA ASP A 26 1.76 12.52 -12.76
C ASP A 26 3.07 12.51 -11.96
N TYR A 27 2.99 12.17 -10.68
CA TYR A 27 4.14 12.14 -9.78
C TYR A 27 5.08 10.96 -10.09
N ILE A 28 4.55 9.79 -10.45
CA ILE A 28 5.34 8.66 -10.97
C ILE A 28 6.07 9.06 -12.24
N ASP A 29 5.44 9.80 -13.14
CA ASP A 29 6.05 10.22 -14.41
C ASP A 29 7.18 11.22 -14.19
N GLN A 30 7.02 12.14 -13.23
CA GLN A 30 8.04 13.13 -12.91
C GLN A 30 9.23 12.55 -12.12
N PHE A 31 9.00 11.56 -11.25
CA PHE A 31 9.98 11.06 -10.29
C PHE A 31 10.23 9.54 -10.42
N TYR A 32 10.10 9.00 -11.63
CA TYR A 32 10.14 7.55 -11.87
C TYR A 32 11.35 6.83 -11.25
N GLU A 33 12.52 7.48 -11.30
CA GLU A 33 13.79 6.93 -10.80
C GLU A 33 13.83 6.71 -9.29
N ASN A 34 13.09 7.49 -8.50
CA ASN A 34 13.18 7.42 -7.04
C ASN A 34 11.82 7.30 -6.32
N ILE A 35 10.70 7.20 -7.06
CA ILE A 35 9.35 7.15 -6.49
C ILE A 35 9.11 5.95 -5.56
N LEU A 36 9.89 4.88 -5.71
CA LEU A 36 9.80 3.69 -4.86
C LEU A 36 10.63 3.78 -3.57
N THR A 37 11.40 4.85 -3.36
CA THR A 37 12.37 4.94 -2.27
C THR A 37 12.16 6.19 -1.44
N ARG A 38 12.61 6.15 -0.18
CA ARG A 38 12.55 7.29 0.73
C ARG A 38 13.58 8.39 0.40
N GLU A 39 14.44 8.18 -0.61
CA GLU A 39 15.29 9.24 -1.15
C GLU A 39 14.45 10.37 -1.74
N ASN A 40 13.26 10.04 -2.26
CA ASN A 40 12.24 11.04 -2.55
C ASN A 40 11.61 11.54 -1.25
N LYS A 41 12.08 12.70 -0.79
CA LYS A 41 11.68 13.35 0.46
C LYS A 41 10.29 13.99 0.41
N ILE A 42 9.70 14.12 -0.77
CA ILE A 42 8.39 14.78 -0.94
C ILE A 42 7.28 13.72 -0.90
N ALA A 43 7.35 12.69 -1.76
CA ALA A 43 6.41 11.58 -1.74
C ALA A 43 7.03 10.30 -2.34
N HIS A 44 6.59 9.15 -1.87
CA HIS A 44 7.04 7.84 -2.34
C HIS A 44 5.95 6.78 -2.13
N MET A 45 6.07 5.68 -2.87
CA MET A 45 5.08 4.59 -2.83
C MET A 45 5.09 3.85 -1.50
N THR A 46 3.89 3.51 -1.05
CA THR A 46 3.62 2.65 0.10
C THR A 46 2.59 1.60 -0.32
N SER A 47 2.51 0.51 0.44
CA SER A 47 1.49 -0.52 0.24
C SER A 47 0.90 -0.93 1.58
N SER A 48 -0.42 -1.14 1.60
CA SER A 48 -1.19 -1.45 2.80
C SER A 48 -1.98 -2.73 2.62
N GLY A 49 -2.15 -3.50 3.70
CA GLY A 49 -2.93 -4.74 3.73
C GLY A 49 -4.34 -4.52 4.26
N LEU A 50 -5.36 -4.64 3.40
CA LEU A 50 -6.74 -4.79 3.83
C LEU A 50 -7.06 -6.28 3.98
N ILE A 51 -6.77 -6.84 5.16
CA ILE A 51 -6.80 -8.29 5.39
C ILE A 51 -8.12 -8.69 6.03
N LEU A 52 -8.90 -9.52 5.33
CA LEU A 52 -10.16 -10.05 5.84
C LEU A 52 -10.02 -11.49 6.32
N ASN A 53 -10.89 -11.89 7.25
CA ASN A 53 -11.07 -13.31 7.53
C ASN A 53 -11.88 -14.01 6.41
N LYS A 54 -11.92 -15.35 6.41
CA LYS A 54 -12.56 -16.14 5.35
C LYS A 54 -14.05 -15.81 5.09
N SER A 55 -14.78 -15.40 6.13
CA SER A 55 -16.19 -15.00 6.02
C SER A 55 -16.39 -13.55 5.58
N LEU A 56 -15.31 -12.79 5.38
CA LEU A 56 -15.33 -11.38 4.97
C LEU A 56 -16.12 -10.46 5.92
N ASP A 57 -16.18 -10.81 7.21
CA ASP A 57 -16.93 -10.06 8.23
C ASP A 57 -16.04 -9.41 9.29
N LYS A 58 -14.72 -9.65 9.23
CA LYS A 58 -13.72 -9.07 10.14
C LYS A 58 -12.49 -8.63 9.36
N ILE A 59 -11.90 -7.52 9.80
CA ILE A 59 -10.64 -6.98 9.27
C ILE A 59 -9.56 -7.17 10.35
N LEU A 60 -8.40 -7.69 9.95
CA LEU A 60 -7.22 -7.74 10.81
C LEU A 60 -6.55 -6.36 10.84
N MET A 61 -6.31 -5.84 12.03
CA MET A 61 -5.70 -4.53 12.28
C MET A 61 -4.66 -4.66 13.39
N ILE A 62 -3.75 -3.70 13.47
CA ILE A 62 -2.78 -3.58 14.56
C ILE A 62 -3.14 -2.42 15.49
N HIS A 63 -2.90 -2.58 16.78
CA HIS A 63 -3.11 -1.53 17.78
C HIS A 63 -1.84 -0.70 17.96
N HIS A 64 -1.91 0.57 17.57
CA HIS A 64 -0.81 1.50 17.71
C HIS A 64 -0.74 2.06 19.13
N LYS A 65 0.17 1.53 19.95
CA LYS A 65 0.26 1.81 21.39
C LYS A 65 0.34 3.30 21.75
N ILE A 66 1.08 4.09 20.99
CA ILE A 66 1.30 5.52 21.28
C ILE A 66 0.04 6.35 20.99
N TYR A 67 -0.66 6.03 19.91
CA TYR A 67 -1.85 6.78 19.48
C TYR A 67 -3.14 6.20 20.06
N ASN A 68 -3.07 5.01 20.65
CA ASN A 68 -4.20 4.25 21.15
C ASN A 68 -5.32 4.09 20.10
N THR A 69 -4.92 3.75 18.87
CA THR A 69 -5.81 3.56 17.72
C THR A 69 -5.54 2.23 17.05
N TRP A 70 -6.51 1.75 16.28
CA TRP A 70 -6.32 0.61 15.37
C TRP A 70 -6.05 1.13 13.96
N ALA A 71 -5.09 0.53 13.27
CA ALA A 71 -4.77 0.80 11.87
C ALA A 71 -4.60 -0.51 11.10
N TRP A 72 -4.79 -0.46 9.78
CA TRP A 72 -4.36 -1.56 8.91
C TRP A 72 -2.83 -1.69 8.93
N THR A 73 -2.32 -2.81 8.41
CA THR A 73 -0.87 -3.01 8.22
C THR A 73 -0.41 -2.32 6.95
N GLY A 74 0.87 -1.98 6.85
CA GLY A 74 1.43 -1.40 5.64
C GLY A 74 2.73 -0.66 5.85
N GLY A 75 3.43 -0.41 4.75
CA GLY A 75 4.76 0.15 4.80
C GLY A 75 5.25 0.69 3.47
N HIS A 76 6.49 1.15 3.47
CA HIS A 76 7.14 1.76 2.33
C HIS A 76 7.56 0.69 1.31
N ALA A 77 7.54 1.04 0.02
CA ALA A 77 7.99 0.14 -1.04
C ALA A 77 9.49 -0.17 -0.94
N ASP A 78 10.30 0.79 -0.46
CA ASP A 78 11.76 0.68 -0.25
C ASP A 78 12.51 0.05 -1.44
N GLY A 79 12.13 0.46 -2.66
CA GLY A 79 12.72 0.01 -3.93
C GLY A 79 12.05 -1.23 -4.54
N MET A 80 11.13 -1.89 -3.84
CA MET A 80 10.38 -3.04 -4.37
C MET A 80 9.24 -2.57 -5.27
N SER A 81 9.18 -3.10 -6.49
CA SER A 81 8.12 -2.78 -7.46
C SER A 81 6.87 -3.64 -7.32
N ASP A 82 6.94 -4.77 -6.59
CA ASP A 82 5.78 -5.61 -6.33
C ASP A 82 5.06 -5.12 -5.06
N MET A 83 3.99 -4.35 -5.26
CA MET A 83 3.23 -3.76 -4.15
C MET A 83 2.46 -4.81 -3.34
N LEU A 84 2.12 -5.96 -3.94
CA LEU A 84 1.45 -7.04 -3.21
C LEU A 84 2.44 -7.72 -2.25
N ASP A 85 3.67 -7.98 -2.72
CA ASP A 85 4.72 -8.54 -1.87
C ASP A 85 5.06 -7.60 -0.71
N VAL A 86 5.11 -6.27 -0.95
CA VAL A 86 5.28 -5.27 0.12
C VAL A 86 4.16 -5.40 1.17
N ALA A 87 2.88 -5.41 0.75
CA ALA A 87 1.77 -5.51 1.68
C ALA A 87 1.78 -6.82 2.48
N LEU A 88 2.10 -7.95 1.84
CA LEU A 88 2.20 -9.26 2.49
C LEU A 88 3.36 -9.33 3.49
N LYS A 89 4.51 -8.72 3.15
CA LYS A 89 5.66 -8.62 4.07
C LYS A 89 5.29 -7.85 5.32
N GLU A 90 4.78 -6.62 5.17
CA GLU A 90 4.43 -5.75 6.30
C GLU A 90 3.34 -6.40 7.17
N ALA A 91 2.33 -7.02 6.54
CA ALA A 91 1.30 -7.76 7.25
C ALA A 91 1.88 -8.88 8.15
N LYS A 92 2.84 -9.65 7.64
CA LYS A 92 3.51 -10.72 8.41
C LYS A 92 4.35 -10.16 9.56
N GLU A 93 5.12 -9.11 9.29
CA GLU A 93 6.03 -8.50 10.27
C GLU A 93 5.27 -7.81 11.42
N GLU A 94 4.19 -7.09 11.12
CA GLU A 94 3.44 -6.32 12.10
C GLU A 94 2.47 -7.17 12.94
N THR A 95 1.94 -8.26 12.37
CA THR A 95 0.89 -9.08 13.03
C THR A 95 1.41 -10.42 13.56
N GLY A 96 2.55 -10.90 13.04
CA GLY A 96 3.06 -12.24 13.30
C GLY A 96 2.31 -13.38 12.59
N VAL A 97 1.28 -13.09 11.78
CA VAL A 97 0.55 -14.11 11.03
C VAL A 97 1.40 -14.61 9.86
N CYS A 98 1.67 -15.93 9.80
CA CYS A 98 2.54 -16.50 8.76
C CYS A 98 1.81 -16.80 7.44
N ASN A 99 0.52 -17.11 7.50
CA ASN A 99 -0.27 -17.60 6.38
C ASN A 99 -1.31 -16.55 5.98
N ILE A 100 -0.90 -15.64 5.10
CA ILE A 100 -1.75 -14.61 4.49
C ILE A 100 -1.66 -14.80 2.98
N GLU A 101 -2.82 -14.86 2.33
CA GLU A 101 -2.94 -15.10 0.89
C GLU A 101 -3.86 -14.02 0.26
N PRO A 102 -3.57 -13.56 -0.97
CA PRO A 102 -4.37 -12.58 -1.70
C PRO A 102 -5.70 -13.13 -2.24
#